data_AF-A0A2A2T9H3-F1
#
_entry.id   AF-A0A2A2T9H3-F1
#
_cell.length_a   1.000
_cell.length_b   1.000
_cell.length_c   1.000
_cell.angle_alpha   90.00
_cell.angle_beta   90.00
_cell.angle_gamma   90.00
#
_symmetry.space_group_name_H-M   'P 1'
#
loop_
_entity.id
_entity.type
_entity.pdbx_description
1 polymer ?
#
loop_
_entity_poly.entity_id
_entity_poly.type
_entity_poly.pdbx_seq_one_letter_code
_entity_poly.pdbx_strand_id
1 'polypeptide(L)'
;AVFYQLQGSYAKAEPLYLRSLAIWEKVLGKEHPDVANSLNNLAGLYWGKGDITRATDFFTRGLAVEEKNLQLIYAVGSEQRKQNYAQTFTGRTDAVVSLALQQQTKNPTLAKLALTTTLRRKGRVMDAMTDTVQTLRTQLAENPETKKLFDEWLDVQQRLATLVYRGQGDQKFEIYQQQIKQLEADKERLEEQVSAKSAEFRKEITPVELADIQAQIPPDAAMVEIVQYSPYNPKGKNDSEQWGQSRYAAVVF
;
A
#
# COMPACT_ATOMS: atom_id res chain seq x y z
N ALA A 1 2.71 -5.24 22.76
CA ALA A 1 1.60 -5.89 22.04
C ALA A 1 2.07 -7.18 21.36
N VAL A 2 3.04 -7.10 20.44
CA VAL A 2 3.63 -8.24 19.71
C VAL A 2 3.99 -9.41 20.61
N PHE A 3 4.73 -9.17 21.70
CA PHE A 3 5.09 -10.21 22.66
C PHE A 3 3.89 -11.02 23.17
N TYR A 4 2.81 -10.34 23.58
CA TYR A 4 1.59 -11.02 24.04
C TYR A 4 0.89 -11.76 22.90
N GLN A 5 0.91 -11.25 21.67
CA GLN A 5 0.38 -11.96 20.50
C GLN A 5 1.15 -13.26 20.22
N LEU A 6 2.48 -13.21 20.23
CA LEU A 6 3.34 -14.39 20.04
C LEU A 6 3.12 -15.45 21.13
N GLN A 7 2.77 -15.04 22.34
CA GLN A 7 2.38 -15.94 23.42
C GLN A 7 0.94 -16.47 23.32
N GLY A 8 0.16 -16.07 22.31
CA GLY A 8 -1.27 -16.38 22.21
C GLY A 8 -2.16 -15.63 23.21
N SER A 9 -1.59 -14.68 23.97
CA SER A 9 -2.29 -13.85 24.95
C SER A 9 -3.03 -12.68 24.28
N TYR A 10 -3.94 -12.99 23.36
CA TYR A 10 -4.57 -12.00 22.48
C TYR A 10 -5.37 -10.93 23.24
N ALA A 11 -6.04 -11.30 24.34
CA ALA A 11 -6.77 -10.36 25.19
C ALA A 11 -5.87 -9.26 25.80
N LYS A 12 -4.57 -9.54 26.00
CA LYS A 12 -3.59 -8.54 26.45
C LYS A 12 -3.00 -7.74 25.30
N ALA A 13 -2.88 -8.34 24.11
CA ALA A 13 -2.30 -7.70 22.94
C ALA A 13 -3.24 -6.67 22.30
N GLU A 14 -4.53 -7.00 22.16
CA GLU A 14 -5.55 -6.18 21.50
C GLU A 14 -5.63 -4.74 22.00
N PRO A 15 -5.81 -4.46 23.32
CA PRO A 15 -5.91 -3.08 23.80
C PRO A 15 -4.62 -2.29 23.57
N LEU A 16 -3.46 -2.94 23.57
CA LEU A 16 -2.18 -2.28 23.31
C LEU A 16 -2.04 -1.88 21.84
N TYR A 17 -2.45 -2.75 20.91
CA TYR A 17 -2.45 -2.42 19.49
C TYR A 17 -3.46 -1.32 19.16
N LEU A 18 -4.68 -1.39 19.70
CA LEU A 18 -5.69 -0.35 19.49
C LEU A 18 -5.25 1.01 20.04
N ARG A 19 -4.64 1.03 21.23
CA ARG A 19 -4.07 2.26 21.80
C ARG A 19 -2.93 2.81 20.93
N SER A 20 -2.06 1.93 20.42
CA SER A 20 -0.98 2.34 19.52
C SER A 20 -1.53 2.95 18.23
N LEU A 21 -2.52 2.30 17.61
CA LEU A 21 -3.17 2.80 16.40
C LEU A 21 -3.75 4.20 16.63
N ALA A 22 -4.50 4.39 17.71
CA ALA A 22 -5.10 5.68 18.03
C ALA A 22 -4.05 6.79 18.24
N ILE A 23 -2.92 6.48 18.88
CA ILE A 23 -1.81 7.44 19.06
C ILE A 23 -1.19 7.77 17.69
N TRP A 24 -0.91 6.77 16.86
CA TRP A 24 -0.29 7.00 15.56
C TRP A 24 -1.20 7.77 14.60
N GLU A 25 -2.49 7.43 14.54
CA GLU A 25 -3.46 8.19 13.75
C GLU A 25 -3.55 9.65 14.23
N LYS A 26 -3.50 9.88 15.55
CA LYS A 26 -3.55 11.23 16.12
C LYS A 26 -2.28 12.03 15.88
N VAL A 27 -1.10 11.42 15.97
CA VAL A 27 0.18 12.13 15.93
C VAL A 27 0.70 12.26 14.51
N LEU A 28 0.66 11.17 13.74
CA LEU A 28 1.27 11.06 12.42
C LEU A 28 0.25 11.20 11.28
N GLY A 29 -1.05 11.15 11.58
CA GLY A 29 -2.10 11.12 10.58
C GLY A 29 -2.39 9.70 10.07
N LYS A 30 -3.54 9.53 9.42
CA LYS A 30 -4.09 8.21 9.06
C LYS A 30 -3.34 7.50 7.95
N GLU A 31 -2.61 8.24 7.13
CA GLU A 31 -1.92 7.71 5.94
C GLU A 31 -0.44 7.36 6.22
N HIS A 32 0.01 7.50 7.47
CA HIS A 32 1.40 7.24 7.82
C HIS A 32 1.75 5.73 7.77
N PRO A 33 2.96 5.34 7.34
CA PRO A 33 3.41 3.94 7.31
C PRO A 33 3.26 3.20 8.65
N ASP A 34 3.48 3.88 9.78
CA ASP A 34 3.28 3.28 11.13
C ASP A 34 1.81 3.02 11.48
N VAL A 35 0.88 3.78 10.90
CA VAL A 35 -0.56 3.48 10.98
C VAL A 35 -0.85 2.20 10.19
N ALA A 36 -0.33 2.06 8.97
CA ALA A 36 -0.44 0.81 8.20
C ALA A 36 0.12 -0.38 8.98
N ASN A 37 1.32 -0.25 9.54
CA ASN A 37 1.94 -1.29 10.38
C ASN A 37 1.05 -1.69 11.57
N SER A 38 0.44 -0.72 12.24
CA SER A 38 -0.45 -0.97 13.37
C SER A 38 -1.75 -1.68 12.94
N LEU A 39 -2.34 -1.27 11.81
CA LEU A 39 -3.51 -1.93 11.21
C LEU A 39 -3.19 -3.38 10.84
N ASN A 40 -2.07 -3.62 10.17
CA ASN A 40 -1.65 -4.96 9.77
C ASN A 40 -1.38 -5.88 10.98
N ASN A 41 -0.82 -5.35 12.06
CA ASN A 41 -0.64 -6.10 13.29
C ASN A 41 -1.99 -6.48 13.93
N LEU A 42 -2.98 -5.57 13.92
CA LEU A 42 -4.34 -5.89 14.34
C LEU A 42 -4.97 -6.96 13.44
N ALA A 43 -4.74 -6.89 12.13
CA ALA A 43 -5.21 -7.91 11.19
C ALA A 43 -4.64 -9.30 11.53
N GLY A 44 -3.33 -9.40 11.75
CA GLY A 44 -2.68 -10.64 12.18
C GLY A 44 -3.18 -11.15 13.54
N LEU A 45 -3.42 -10.25 14.49
CA LEU A 45 -4.01 -10.58 15.79
C LEU A 45 -5.41 -11.21 15.64
N TYR A 46 -6.31 -10.55 14.89
CA TYR A 46 -7.67 -11.04 14.71
C TYR A 46 -7.72 -12.34 13.91
N TRP A 47 -6.84 -12.50 12.94
CA TRP A 47 -6.69 -13.77 12.24
C TRP A 47 -6.23 -14.88 13.20
N GLY A 48 -5.25 -14.61 14.08
CA GLY A 48 -4.84 -15.55 15.13
C GLY A 48 -5.99 -15.94 16.07
N LYS A 49 -6.91 -15.00 16.36
CA LYS A 49 -8.15 -15.24 17.12
C LYS A 49 -9.23 -16.00 16.35
N GLY A 50 -9.07 -16.19 15.04
CA GLY A 50 -10.10 -16.77 14.15
C GLY A 50 -11.20 -15.78 13.73
N ASP A 51 -11.06 -14.49 14.05
CA ASP A 51 -12.00 -13.45 13.64
C ASP A 51 -11.60 -12.91 12.26
N ILE A 52 -12.02 -13.65 11.23
CA ILE A 52 -11.64 -13.38 9.85
C ILE A 52 -12.24 -12.06 9.35
N THR A 53 -13.42 -11.68 9.84
CA THR A 53 -14.08 -10.43 9.45
C THR A 53 -13.25 -9.23 9.90
N ARG A 54 -12.88 -9.16 11.18
CA ARG A 54 -12.02 -8.06 11.65
C ARG A 54 -10.63 -8.11 11.02
N ALA A 55 -10.06 -9.30 10.84
CA ALA A 55 -8.78 -9.43 10.15
C ALA A 55 -8.83 -8.81 8.73
N THR A 56 -9.90 -9.10 7.98
CA THR A 56 -10.10 -8.58 6.62
C THR A 56 -10.26 -7.06 6.61
N ASP A 57 -11.03 -6.49 7.54
CA ASP A 57 -11.19 -5.03 7.65
C ASP A 57 -9.86 -4.33 7.91
N PHE A 58 -9.10 -4.82 8.90
CA PHE A 58 -7.80 -4.26 9.24
C PHE A 58 -6.77 -4.42 8.11
N PHE A 59 -6.73 -5.57 7.42
CA PHE A 59 -5.90 -5.72 6.23
C PHE A 59 -6.31 -4.75 5.13
N THR A 60 -7.60 -4.61 4.86
CA THR A 60 -8.11 -3.70 3.83
C THR A 60 -7.64 -2.27 4.10
N ARG A 61 -7.81 -1.78 5.33
CA ARG A 61 -7.38 -0.44 5.73
C ARG A 61 -5.85 -0.31 5.68
N GLY A 62 -5.10 -1.28 6.20
CA GLY A 62 -3.64 -1.26 6.19
C GLY A 62 -3.08 -1.19 4.77
N LEU A 63 -3.54 -2.09 3.89
CA LEU A 63 -3.11 -2.17 2.49
C LEU A 63 -3.47 -0.90 1.70
N ALA A 64 -4.59 -0.25 1.99
CA ALA A 64 -4.95 1.03 1.37
C ALA A 64 -3.96 2.15 1.74
N VAL A 65 -3.54 2.23 3.00
CA VAL A 65 -2.52 3.18 3.46
C VAL A 65 -1.16 2.86 2.82
N GLU A 66 -0.78 1.59 2.75
CA GLU A 66 0.47 1.19 2.07
C GLU A 66 0.45 1.56 0.58
N GLU A 67 -0.69 1.40 -0.10
CA GLU A 67 -0.82 1.77 -1.51
C GLU A 67 -0.63 3.27 -1.74
N LYS A 68 -1.23 4.11 -0.91
CA LYS A 68 -1.01 5.56 -0.96
C LYS A 68 0.45 5.92 -0.75
N ASN A 69 1.13 5.26 0.18
CA ASN A 69 2.55 5.47 0.43
C ASN A 69 3.43 4.99 -0.73
N LEU A 70 3.08 3.87 -1.39
CA LEU A 70 3.78 3.43 -2.60
C LEU A 70 3.65 4.46 -3.72
N GLN A 71 2.44 4.98 -3.97
CA GLN A 71 2.23 6.00 -4.99
C GLN A 71 3.12 7.23 -4.76
N LEU A 72 3.19 7.66 -3.50
CA LEU A 72 4.01 8.79 -3.08
C LEU A 72 5.51 8.54 -3.32
N ILE A 73 6.06 7.38 -2.94
CA ILE A 73 7.49 7.10 -3.20
C ILE A 73 7.77 6.90 -4.69
N TYR A 74 6.94 6.16 -5.40
CA TYR A 74 7.25 5.80 -6.79
C TYR A 74 7.26 7.02 -7.71
N ALA A 75 6.57 8.10 -7.33
CA ALA A 75 6.60 9.38 -8.04
C ALA A 75 7.95 10.11 -7.95
N VAL A 76 8.72 9.97 -6.85
CA VAL A 76 9.85 10.89 -6.55
C VAL A 76 11.09 10.23 -5.93
N GLY A 77 10.99 8.98 -5.48
CA GLY A 77 12.08 8.24 -4.87
C GLY A 77 13.13 7.78 -5.89
N SER A 78 14.36 7.58 -5.43
CA SER A 78 15.36 6.84 -6.23
C SER A 78 14.93 5.38 -6.41
N GLU A 79 15.41 4.72 -7.45
CA GLU A 79 15.12 3.30 -7.67
C GLU A 79 15.45 2.42 -6.45
N GLN A 80 16.57 2.69 -5.79
CA GLN A 80 16.93 1.99 -4.56
C GLN A 80 15.89 2.23 -3.44
N ARG A 81 15.40 3.46 -3.28
CA ARG A 81 14.38 3.79 -2.26
C ARG A 81 13.05 3.09 -2.59
N LYS A 82 12.65 3.08 -3.87
CA LYS A 82 11.44 2.36 -4.33
C LYS A 82 11.53 0.88 -3.99
N GLN A 83 12.64 0.23 -4.36
CA GLN A 83 12.87 -1.19 -4.08
C GLN A 83 12.90 -1.50 -2.58
N ASN A 84 13.68 -0.74 -1.79
CA ASN A 84 13.78 -0.94 -0.35
C ASN A 84 12.41 -0.82 0.33
N TYR A 85 11.60 0.15 -0.10
CA TYR A 85 10.30 0.35 0.49
C TYR A 85 9.29 -0.73 0.08
N ALA A 86 9.26 -1.12 -1.20
CA ALA A 86 8.42 -2.22 -1.67
C ALA A 86 8.68 -3.52 -0.91
N GLN A 87 9.95 -3.81 -0.58
CA GLN A 87 10.32 -4.99 0.20
C GLN A 87 9.69 -5.02 1.61
N THR A 88 9.41 -3.87 2.23
CA THR A 88 8.82 -3.79 3.58
C THR A 88 7.42 -4.40 3.67
N PHE A 89 6.73 -4.54 2.53
CA PHE A 89 5.37 -5.05 2.43
C PHE A 89 5.27 -6.49 1.92
N THR A 90 6.40 -7.14 1.59
CA THR A 90 6.40 -8.51 1.06
C THR A 90 5.67 -9.45 2.00
N GLY A 91 6.00 -9.42 3.29
CA GLY A 91 5.30 -10.21 4.30
C GLY A 91 3.81 -9.87 4.42
N ARG A 92 3.40 -8.60 4.26
CA ARG A 92 1.97 -8.23 4.32
C ARG A 92 1.20 -8.78 3.13
N THR A 93 1.81 -8.74 1.94
CA THR A 93 1.25 -9.32 0.71
C THR A 93 1.09 -10.83 0.87
N ASP A 94 2.12 -11.51 1.38
CA ASP A 94 2.09 -12.94 1.64
C ASP A 94 1.03 -13.32 2.69
N ALA A 95 0.85 -12.49 3.72
CA ALA A 95 -0.15 -12.70 4.76
C ALA A 95 -1.57 -12.62 4.20
N VAL A 96 -1.90 -11.62 3.38
CA VAL A 96 -3.26 -11.49 2.81
C VAL A 96 -3.55 -12.62 1.80
N VAL A 97 -2.57 -13.02 0.99
CA VAL A 97 -2.68 -14.18 0.08
C VAL A 97 -2.89 -15.46 0.88
N SER A 98 -2.11 -15.66 1.95
CA SER A 98 -2.24 -16.82 2.82
C SER A 98 -3.63 -16.90 3.47
N LEU A 99 -4.14 -15.78 3.97
CA LEU A 99 -5.48 -15.72 4.57
C LEU A 99 -6.55 -16.03 3.51
N ALA A 100 -6.46 -15.45 2.31
CA ALA A 100 -7.38 -15.72 1.21
C ALA A 100 -7.42 -17.20 0.83
N LEU A 101 -6.26 -17.84 0.66
CA LEU A 101 -6.16 -19.26 0.33
C LEU A 101 -6.70 -20.17 1.44
N GLN A 102 -6.51 -19.82 2.71
CA GLN A 102 -7.08 -20.57 3.83
C GLN A 102 -8.61 -20.48 3.88
N GLN A 103 -9.19 -19.35 3.48
CA GLN A 103 -10.65 -19.18 3.39
C GLN A 103 -11.24 -19.77 2.09
N GLN A 104 -10.40 -20.09 1.10
CA GLN A 104 -10.80 -20.68 -0.18
C GLN A 104 -11.96 -19.87 -0.80
N THR A 105 -13.00 -20.54 -1.30
CA THR A 105 -14.18 -19.91 -1.92
C THR A 105 -15.16 -19.31 -0.91
N LYS A 106 -14.93 -19.43 0.40
CA LYS A 106 -15.87 -18.98 1.44
C LYS A 106 -15.88 -17.48 1.64
N ASN A 107 -14.86 -16.76 1.17
CA ASN A 107 -14.74 -15.32 1.34
C ASN A 107 -14.26 -14.64 0.04
N PRO A 108 -15.17 -14.31 -0.89
CA PRO A 108 -14.82 -13.68 -2.17
C PRO A 108 -14.22 -12.28 -1.99
N THR A 109 -14.59 -11.55 -0.93
CA THR A 109 -14.02 -10.22 -0.61
C THR A 109 -12.53 -10.32 -0.34
N LEU A 110 -12.11 -11.33 0.42
CA LEU A 110 -10.72 -11.56 0.78
C LEU A 110 -9.89 -12.06 -0.41
N ALA A 111 -10.47 -12.92 -1.26
CA ALA A 111 -9.84 -13.30 -2.52
C ALA A 111 -9.62 -12.08 -3.43
N LYS A 112 -10.63 -11.22 -3.56
CA LYS A 112 -10.52 -9.95 -4.30
C LYS A 112 -9.46 -9.03 -3.70
N LEU A 113 -9.40 -8.90 -2.37
CA LEU A 113 -8.41 -8.09 -1.69
C LEU A 113 -6.99 -8.57 -1.99
N ALA A 114 -6.70 -9.86 -1.79
CA ALA A 114 -5.38 -10.43 -2.07
C ALA A 114 -4.97 -10.19 -3.52
N LEU A 115 -5.91 -10.38 -4.46
CA LEU A 115 -5.68 -10.22 -5.88
C LEU A 115 -5.40 -8.77 -6.28
N THR A 116 -6.23 -7.83 -5.83
CA THR A 116 -6.03 -6.40 -6.05
C THR A 116 -4.67 -5.97 -5.48
N THR A 117 -4.30 -6.45 -4.30
CA THR A 117 -3.00 -6.14 -3.70
C THR A 117 -1.84 -6.66 -4.55
N THR A 118 -1.85 -7.94 -4.93
CA THR A 118 -0.79 -8.52 -5.77
C THR A 118 -0.63 -7.76 -7.09
N LEU A 119 -1.74 -7.51 -7.80
CA LEU A 119 -1.69 -6.82 -9.09
C LEU A 119 -1.16 -5.40 -8.97
N ARG A 120 -1.60 -4.64 -7.95
CA ARG A 120 -1.08 -3.29 -7.70
C ARG A 120 0.43 -3.32 -7.42
N ARG A 121 0.90 -4.24 -6.58
CA ARG A 121 2.35 -4.37 -6.31
C ARG A 121 3.15 -4.67 -7.58
N LYS A 122 2.65 -5.57 -8.44
CA LYS A 122 3.28 -5.90 -9.73
C LYS A 122 3.27 -4.70 -10.69
N GLY A 123 2.14 -4.00 -10.80
CA GLY A 123 2.02 -2.78 -11.61
C GLY A 123 3.04 -1.72 -11.22
N ARG A 124 3.19 -1.44 -9.92
CA ARG A 124 4.21 -0.48 -9.44
C ARG A 124 5.63 -0.87 -9.84
N VAL A 125 5.96 -2.15 -9.76
CA VAL A 125 7.27 -2.65 -10.21
C VAL A 125 7.46 -2.40 -11.70
N MET A 126 6.43 -2.61 -12.51
CA MET A 126 6.47 -2.29 -13.94
C MET A 126 6.64 -0.79 -14.20
N ASP A 127 5.88 0.07 -13.52
CA ASP A 127 5.98 1.54 -13.65
C ASP A 127 7.40 2.04 -13.34
N ALA A 128 8.05 1.46 -12.33
CA ALA A 128 9.45 1.77 -12.02
C ALA A 128 10.41 1.29 -13.11
N MET A 129 10.19 0.10 -13.68
CA MET A 129 10.99 -0.40 -14.80
C MET A 129 10.85 0.45 -16.07
N THR A 130 9.71 1.10 -16.27
CA THR A 130 9.44 1.95 -17.44
C THR A 130 9.84 3.42 -17.27
N ASP A 131 10.31 3.82 -16.08
CA ASP A 131 10.64 5.21 -15.71
C ASP A 131 9.56 6.22 -16.18
N THR A 132 8.33 5.95 -15.75
CA THR A 132 7.13 6.71 -16.19
C THR A 132 7.26 8.21 -15.94
N VAL A 133 7.91 8.61 -14.85
CA VAL A 133 8.12 10.03 -14.51
C VAL A 133 9.00 10.71 -15.56
N GLN A 134 10.10 10.08 -15.96
CA GLN A 134 10.98 10.64 -16.97
C GLN A 134 10.32 10.65 -18.35
N THR A 135 9.51 9.62 -18.65
CA THR A 135 8.69 9.58 -19.86
C THR A 135 7.72 10.77 -19.92
N LEU A 136 6.97 11.02 -18.84
CA LEU A 136 6.07 12.18 -18.72
C LEU A 136 6.83 13.50 -18.86
N ARG A 137 8.00 13.66 -18.21
CA ARG A 137 8.83 14.87 -18.37
C ARG A 137 9.20 15.15 -19.82
N THR A 138 9.57 14.10 -20.56
CA THR A 138 9.93 14.21 -21.97
C THR A 138 8.71 14.58 -22.82
N GLN A 139 7.57 13.93 -22.60
CA GLN A 139 6.32 14.21 -23.34
C GLN A 139 5.82 15.64 -23.09
N LEU A 140 5.99 16.16 -21.87
CA LEU A 140 5.60 17.51 -21.52
C LEU A 140 6.61 18.58 -21.96
N ALA A 141 7.76 18.21 -22.55
CA ALA A 141 8.83 19.16 -22.90
C ALA A 141 8.40 20.26 -23.88
N GLU A 142 7.45 19.95 -24.76
CA GLU A 142 6.91 20.90 -25.75
C GLU A 142 5.86 21.87 -25.15
N ASN A 143 5.43 21.66 -23.91
CA ASN A 143 4.48 22.51 -23.20
C ASN A 143 5.09 23.05 -21.87
N PRO A 144 5.82 24.19 -21.92
CA PRO A 144 6.57 24.69 -20.76
C PRO A 144 5.71 24.97 -19.52
N GLU A 145 4.47 25.45 -19.71
CA GLU A 145 3.55 25.73 -18.60
C GLU A 145 3.13 24.43 -17.90
N THR A 146 2.72 23.42 -18.66
CA THR A 146 2.28 22.13 -18.11
C THR A 146 3.45 21.37 -17.48
N LYS A 147 4.64 21.42 -18.11
CA LYS A 147 5.86 20.88 -17.53
C LYS A 147 6.20 21.53 -16.19
N LYS A 148 6.08 22.86 -16.09
CA LYS A 148 6.32 23.58 -14.83
C LYS A 148 5.36 23.11 -13.73
N LEU A 149 4.06 23.01 -14.04
CA LEU A 149 3.06 22.50 -13.08
C LEU A 149 3.36 21.06 -12.66
N PHE A 150 3.81 20.21 -13.58
CA PHE A 150 4.22 18.84 -13.29
C PHE A 150 5.47 18.78 -12.40
N ASP A 151 6.48 19.60 -12.66
CA ASP A 151 7.68 19.68 -11.81
C ASP A 151 7.35 20.23 -10.40
N GLU A 152 6.43 21.21 -10.30
CA GLU A 152 5.90 21.68 -9.01
C GLU A 152 5.14 20.56 -8.27
N TRP A 153 4.32 19.78 -8.97
CA TRP A 153 3.61 18.63 -8.40
C TRP A 153 4.61 17.59 -7.86
N LEU A 154 5.68 17.30 -8.60
CA LEU A 154 6.75 16.41 -8.14
C LEU A 154 7.50 16.96 -6.92
N ASP A 155 7.76 18.27 -6.83
CA ASP A 155 8.37 18.88 -5.64
C ASP A 155 7.48 18.69 -4.40
N VAL A 156 6.18 18.95 -4.53
CA VAL A 156 5.22 18.76 -3.44
C VAL A 156 5.18 17.29 -3.01
N GLN A 157 5.14 16.35 -3.95
CA GLN A 157 5.23 14.90 -3.67
C GLN A 157 6.52 14.56 -2.91
N GLN A 158 7.67 15.10 -3.33
CA GLN A 158 8.96 14.85 -2.67
C GLN A 158 9.00 15.38 -1.23
N ARG A 159 8.45 16.57 -0.99
CA ARG A 159 8.34 17.16 0.35
C ARG A 159 7.39 16.37 1.23
N LEU A 160 6.24 15.96 0.69
CA LEU A 160 5.26 15.14 1.38
C LEU A 160 5.86 13.77 1.75
N ALA A 161 6.52 13.10 0.80
CA ALA A 161 7.22 11.84 1.03
C ALA A 161 8.23 11.99 2.18
N THR A 162 9.06 13.02 2.14
CA THR A 162 10.06 13.27 3.18
C THR A 162 9.42 13.44 4.56
N LEU A 163 8.31 14.18 4.66
CA LEU A 163 7.61 14.42 5.91
C LEU A 163 6.92 13.15 6.44
N VAL A 164 6.31 12.36 5.55
CA VAL A 164 5.71 11.07 5.89
C VAL A 164 6.78 10.06 6.34
N TYR A 165 7.97 10.03 5.74
CA TYR A 165 9.02 9.09 6.16
C TYR A 165 9.75 9.50 7.42
N ARG A 166 10.04 10.79 7.57
CA ARG A 166 10.72 11.30 8.77
C ARG A 166 9.81 11.26 9.99
N GLY A 167 8.49 11.32 9.77
CA GLY A 167 7.52 11.59 10.83
C GLY A 167 7.72 12.99 11.43
N GLN A 168 7.13 13.22 12.60
CA GLN A 168 7.18 14.53 13.27
C GLN A 168 8.60 14.97 13.72
N GLY A 169 9.53 14.03 13.92
CA GLY A 169 10.81 14.34 14.56
C GLY A 169 10.62 15.08 15.89
N ASP A 170 11.32 16.21 16.05
CA ASP A 170 11.21 17.09 17.22
C ASP A 170 10.12 18.16 17.09
N GLN A 171 9.39 18.20 15.97
CA GLN A 171 8.32 19.17 15.76
C GLN A 171 7.10 18.85 16.63
N LYS A 172 6.34 19.89 16.99
CA LYS A 172 5.02 19.70 17.59
C LYS A 172 4.09 19.00 16.59
N PHE A 173 3.29 18.06 17.06
CA PHE A 173 2.43 17.26 16.18
C PHE A 173 1.43 18.14 15.40
N GLU A 174 0.97 19.26 15.96
CA GLU A 174 0.07 20.18 15.26
C GLU A 174 0.73 20.83 14.05
N ILE A 175 2.01 21.20 14.17
CA ILE A 175 2.79 21.78 13.07
C ILE A 175 3.00 20.73 11.98
N TYR A 176 3.40 19.52 12.39
CA TYR A 176 3.57 18.39 11.49
C TYR A 176 2.28 18.10 10.69
N GLN A 177 1.14 18.01 11.38
CA GLN A 177 -0.16 17.75 10.75
C GLN A 177 -0.58 18.87 9.81
N GLN A 178 -0.34 20.13 10.18
CA GLN A 178 -0.65 21.26 9.31
C GLN A 178 0.21 21.23 8.04
N GLN A 179 1.49 20.85 8.15
CA GLN A 179 2.38 20.69 6.99
C GLN A 179 1.92 19.57 6.06
N ILE A 180 1.58 18.39 6.60
CA ILE A 180 1.01 17.29 5.82
C ILE A 180 -0.25 17.75 5.09
N LYS A 181 -1.21 18.32 5.82
CA LYS A 181 -2.49 18.77 5.26
C LYS A 181 -2.30 19.80 4.13
N GLN A 182 -1.38 20.75 4.32
CA GLN A 182 -1.09 21.76 3.31
C GLN A 182 -0.48 21.13 2.05
N LEU A 183 0.51 20.24 2.22
CA LEU A 183 1.14 19.56 1.08
C LEU A 183 0.16 18.64 0.35
N GLU A 184 -0.74 17.95 1.06
CA GLU A 184 -1.79 17.14 0.44
C GLU A 184 -2.74 17.99 -0.42
N ALA A 185 -3.17 19.15 0.10
CA ALA A 185 -4.03 20.07 -0.65
C ALA A 185 -3.30 20.67 -1.87
N ASP A 186 -2.03 21.04 -1.73
CA ASP A 186 -1.23 21.54 -2.84
C ASP A 186 -1.01 20.47 -3.91
N LYS A 187 -0.78 19.22 -3.50
CA LYS A 187 -0.63 18.06 -4.39
C LYS A 187 -1.89 17.85 -5.21
N GLU A 188 -3.06 17.79 -4.58
CA GLU A 188 -4.36 17.61 -5.24
C GLU A 188 -4.65 18.75 -6.22
N ARG A 189 -4.47 20.00 -5.78
CA ARG A 189 -4.64 21.19 -6.63
C ARG A 189 -3.73 21.17 -7.87
N LEU A 190 -2.47 20.77 -7.73
CA LEU A 190 -1.54 20.69 -8.85
C LEU A 190 -1.86 19.50 -9.76
N GLU A 191 -2.25 18.37 -9.18
CA GLU A 191 -2.67 17.18 -9.92
C GLU A 191 -3.86 17.48 -10.84
N GLU A 192 -4.87 18.21 -10.34
CA GLU A 192 -6.01 18.66 -11.13
C GLU A 192 -5.60 19.58 -12.28
N GLN A 193 -4.70 20.54 -12.03
CA GLN A 193 -4.23 21.47 -13.05
C GLN A 193 -3.43 20.79 -14.15
N VAL A 194 -2.49 19.90 -13.79
CA VAL A 194 -1.72 19.12 -14.78
C VAL A 194 -2.65 18.18 -15.52
N SER A 195 -3.56 17.50 -14.80
CA SER A 195 -4.56 16.63 -15.39
C SER A 195 -5.43 17.36 -16.38
N ALA A 196 -5.88 18.59 -16.12
CA ALA A 196 -6.67 19.35 -17.09
C ALA A 196 -5.91 19.65 -18.40
N LYS A 197 -4.57 19.75 -18.34
CA LYS A 197 -3.71 20.22 -19.43
C LYS A 197 -2.94 19.11 -20.16
N SER A 198 -2.82 17.91 -19.61
CA SER A 198 -2.12 16.77 -20.22
C SER A 198 -2.93 15.49 -20.19
N ALA A 199 -3.20 14.93 -21.37
CA ALA A 199 -3.87 13.64 -21.50
C ALA A 199 -2.94 12.47 -21.10
N GLU A 200 -1.65 12.63 -21.36
CA GLU A 200 -0.58 11.70 -21.03
C GLU A 200 -0.50 11.54 -19.50
N PHE A 201 -0.42 12.66 -18.77
CA PHE A 201 -0.42 12.64 -17.31
C PHE A 201 -1.68 11.98 -16.76
N ARG A 202 -2.88 12.36 -17.24
CA ARG A 202 -4.14 11.73 -16.81
C ARG A 202 -4.11 10.22 -16.98
N LYS A 203 -3.62 9.74 -18.12
CA LYS A 203 -3.52 8.30 -18.40
C LYS A 203 -2.63 7.59 -17.38
N GLU A 204 -1.47 8.15 -17.09
CA GLU A 204 -0.51 7.54 -16.17
C GLU A 204 -0.95 7.56 -14.70
N ILE A 205 -1.67 8.60 -14.25
CA ILE A 205 -2.11 8.68 -12.85
C ILE A 205 -3.45 8.00 -12.57
N THR A 206 -4.18 7.57 -13.61
CA THR A 206 -5.44 6.84 -13.44
C THR A 206 -5.15 5.46 -12.85
N PRO A 207 -5.67 5.12 -11.66
CA PRO A 207 -5.46 3.80 -11.09
C PRO A 207 -6.04 2.72 -12.00
N VAL A 208 -5.25 1.71 -12.34
CA VAL A 208 -5.77 0.51 -13.01
C VAL A 208 -6.54 -0.31 -11.98
N GLU A 209 -7.86 -0.43 -12.16
CA GLU A 209 -8.70 -1.21 -11.27
C GLU A 209 -8.84 -2.66 -11.75
N LEU A 210 -9.14 -3.56 -10.81
CA LEU A 210 -9.31 -4.98 -11.10
C LEU A 210 -10.37 -5.23 -12.18
N ALA A 211 -11.43 -4.43 -12.16
CA ALA A 211 -12.53 -4.51 -13.11
C ALA A 211 -12.08 -4.14 -14.54
N ASP A 212 -11.15 -3.20 -14.68
CA ASP A 212 -10.61 -2.78 -15.99
C ASP A 212 -9.77 -3.90 -16.61
N ILE A 213 -9.04 -4.66 -15.78
CA ILE A 213 -8.30 -5.84 -16.21
C ILE A 213 -9.27 -6.94 -16.62
N GLN A 214 -10.29 -7.22 -15.80
CA GLN A 214 -11.28 -8.26 -16.08
C GLN A 214 -12.07 -7.98 -17.36
N ALA A 215 -12.44 -6.72 -17.61
CA ALA A 215 -13.15 -6.30 -18.81
C ALA A 215 -12.35 -6.50 -20.11
N GLN A 216 -11.02 -6.62 -20.02
CA GLN A 216 -10.15 -6.87 -21.16
C GLN A 216 -9.95 -8.37 -21.46
N ILE A 217 -10.41 -9.26 -20.58
CA ILE A 217 -10.29 -10.72 -20.79
C ILE A 217 -11.39 -11.16 -21.76
N PRO A 218 -11.05 -11.82 -22.88
CA PRO A 218 -12.04 -12.36 -23.81
C PRO A 218 -13.02 -13.34 -23.13
N PRO A 219 -14.29 -13.43 -23.59
CA PRO A 219 -15.29 -14.31 -22.97
C PRO A 219 -14.93 -15.81 -22.94
N ASP A 220 -14.03 -16.24 -23.83
CA ASP A 220 -13.53 -17.60 -23.98
C ASP A 220 -12.10 -17.79 -23.44
N ALA A 221 -11.58 -16.80 -22.72
CA ALA A 221 -10.26 -16.81 -22.12
C ALA A 221 -10.35 -16.64 -20.59
N ALA A 222 -9.29 -17.07 -19.92
CA ALA A 222 -9.06 -16.78 -18.51
C ALA A 222 -7.66 -16.22 -18.35
N MET A 223 -7.49 -15.19 -17.52
CA MET A 223 -6.16 -14.76 -17.12
C MET A 223 -5.73 -15.60 -15.92
N VAL A 224 -4.53 -16.17 -15.96
CA VAL A 224 -3.96 -16.91 -14.83
C VAL A 224 -2.72 -16.17 -14.36
N GLU A 225 -2.80 -15.59 -13.17
CA GLU A 225 -1.67 -14.96 -12.50
C GLU A 225 -1.05 -15.94 -11.50
N ILE A 226 0.25 -16.19 -11.65
CA ILE A 226 1.01 -17.04 -10.72
C ILE A 226 1.77 -16.13 -9.76
N VAL A 227 1.50 -16.30 -8.47
CA VAL A 227 2.08 -15.50 -7.39
C VAL A 227 2.92 -16.38 -6.50
N GLN A 228 4.21 -16.04 -6.36
CA GLN A 228 5.04 -16.62 -5.31
C GLN A 228 4.70 -15.96 -3.99
N TYR A 229 4.47 -16.76 -2.94
CA TYR A 229 4.20 -16.26 -1.59
C TYR A 229 4.76 -17.21 -0.53
N SER A 230 5.06 -16.69 0.65
CA SER A 230 5.44 -17.48 1.83
C SER A 230 4.23 -17.68 2.73
N PRO A 231 3.74 -18.92 2.96
CA PRO A 231 2.58 -19.16 3.79
C PRO A 231 2.72 -18.57 5.19
N TYR A 232 1.78 -17.72 5.60
CA TYR A 232 1.76 -17.09 6.91
C TYR A 232 0.87 -17.84 7.91
N ASN A 233 1.40 -18.03 9.11
CA ASN A 233 0.69 -18.57 10.27
C ASN A 233 0.63 -17.52 11.39
N PRO A 234 -0.55 -16.91 11.67
CA PRO A 234 -0.69 -15.88 12.70
C PRO A 234 -0.49 -16.39 14.13
N LYS A 235 -0.44 -17.71 14.33
CA LYS A 235 -0.23 -18.37 15.63
C LYS A 235 1.22 -18.78 15.87
N GLY A 236 2.11 -18.57 14.89
CA GLY A 236 3.53 -18.86 15.05
C GLY A 236 4.18 -17.97 16.11
N LYS A 237 5.04 -18.55 16.95
CA LYS A 237 5.66 -17.86 18.09
C LYS A 237 6.99 -17.18 17.76
N ASN A 238 7.55 -17.48 16.58
CA ASN A 238 8.80 -16.96 16.04
C ASN A 238 8.71 -16.98 14.51
N ASP A 239 9.71 -16.41 13.84
CA ASP A 239 9.68 -16.23 12.38
C ASP A 239 9.57 -17.55 11.61
N SER A 240 10.25 -18.62 12.06
CA SER A 240 10.20 -19.93 11.39
C SER A 240 8.86 -20.66 11.58
N GLU A 241 8.12 -20.36 12.64
CA GLU A 241 6.75 -20.85 12.84
C GLU A 241 5.70 -19.98 12.13
N GLN A 242 6.02 -18.70 11.92
CA GLN A 242 5.13 -17.75 11.24
C GLN A 242 5.21 -17.86 9.73
N TRP A 243 6.39 -18.14 9.18
CA TRP A 243 6.63 -18.16 7.73
C TRP A 243 7.05 -19.55 7.26
N GLY A 244 6.24 -20.12 6.39
CA GLY A 244 6.56 -21.36 5.69
C GLY A 244 7.50 -21.15 4.50
N GLN A 245 8.02 -22.26 3.97
CA GLN A 245 8.75 -22.26 2.69
C GLN A 245 7.89 -21.68 1.57
N SER A 246 8.51 -20.94 0.65
CA SER A 246 7.81 -20.29 -0.47
C SER A 246 7.01 -21.30 -1.30
N ARG A 247 5.83 -20.87 -1.72
CA ARG A 247 4.90 -21.63 -2.56
C ARG A 247 4.40 -20.74 -3.68
N TYR A 248 3.75 -21.36 -4.67
CA TYR A 248 3.05 -20.67 -5.72
C TYR A 248 1.55 -20.80 -5.51
N ALA A 249 0.84 -19.70 -5.71
CA ALA A 249 -0.61 -19.65 -5.83
C ALA A 249 -0.97 -19.23 -7.25
N ALA A 250 -1.98 -19.86 -7.82
CA ALA A 250 -2.58 -19.40 -9.06
C ALA A 250 -3.88 -18.67 -8.74
N VAL A 251 -4.04 -17.47 -9.29
CA VAL A 251 -5.31 -16.76 -9.29
C VAL A 251 -5.84 -16.71 -10.71
N VAL A 252 -7.08 -17.13 -10.88
CA VAL A 252 -7.74 -17.24 -12.19
C VAL A 252 -8.82 -16.17 -12.27
N PHE A 253 -8.85 -15.48 -13.41
CA PHE A 253 -9.79 -14.41 -13.75
C PHE A 253 -10.67 -14.83 -14.91
#